data_AF-A0A518HF80-F1
#
_entry.id   AF-A0A518HF80-F1
#
_cell.length_a   1.000
_cell.length_b   1.000
_cell.length_c   1.000
_cell.angle_alpha   90.00
_cell.angle_beta   90.00
_cell.angle_gamma   90.00
#
_symmetry.space_group_name_H-M   'P 1'
#
loop_
_entity.id
_entity.type
_entity.pdbx_description
1 polymer ?
#
loop_
_entity_poly.entity_id
_entity_poly.type
_entity_poly.pdbx_seq_one_letter_code
_entity_poly.pdbx_strand_id
1 'polypeptide(L)'
;MNQAGCLNLVTNAVVTWNTVYMAAVIDRLRTEGKTVNEEDIARLSPARYEHINPYGKYRFEVEDGLSRTRLRPLRPPPEQKQR
;
A
#
# COMPACT_ATOMS: atom_id res chain seq x y z
N MET A 1 -2.25 -22.56 -16.68
CA MET A 1 -2.80 -21.63 -15.67
C MET A 1 -3.80 -20.73 -16.37
N ASN A 2 -5.03 -20.61 -15.87
CA ASN A 2 -6.04 -19.76 -16.49
C ASN A 2 -5.80 -18.28 -16.15
N GLN A 3 -6.18 -17.37 -17.04
CA GLN A 3 -6.03 -15.92 -16.85
C GLN A 3 -6.74 -15.43 -15.57
N ALA A 4 -7.85 -16.08 -15.20
CA ALA A 4 -8.63 -15.79 -14.00
C ALA A 4 -7.84 -16.02 -12.68
N GLY A 5 -7.04 -17.08 -12.61
CA GLY A 5 -6.22 -17.41 -11.44
C GLY A 5 -5.06 -16.45 -11.26
N CYS A 6 -4.39 -16.08 -12.35
CA CYS A 6 -3.33 -15.06 -12.31
C CYS A 6 -3.86 -13.70 -11.89
N LEU A 7 -5.02 -13.28 -12.42
CA LEU A 7 -5.65 -12.01 -12.05
C LEU A 7 -6.06 -11.99 -10.57
N ASN A 8 -6.68 -13.07 -10.09
CA ASN A 8 -7.09 -13.17 -8.69
C ASN A 8 -5.87 -13.06 -7.74
N LEU A 9 -4.78 -13.75 -8.06
CA LEU A 9 -3.54 -13.66 -7.29
C LEU A 9 -2.99 -12.22 -7.23
N VAL A 10 -2.91 -11.54 -8.36
CA VAL A 10 -2.41 -10.15 -8.42
C VAL A 10 -3.33 -9.21 -7.64
N THR A 11 -4.64 -9.33 -7.81
CA THR A 11 -5.62 -8.51 -7.08
C THR A 11 -5.49 -8.69 -5.58
N ASN A 12 -5.41 -9.93 -5.09
CA ASN A 12 -5.24 -10.18 -3.66
C ASN A 12 -3.91 -9.65 -3.13
N ALA A 13 -2.81 -9.85 -3.87
CA ALA A 13 -1.51 -9.31 -3.47
C ALA A 13 -1.52 -7.78 -3.33
N VAL A 14 -2.18 -7.09 -4.26
CA VAL A 14 -2.37 -5.63 -4.23
C VAL A 14 -3.21 -5.19 -3.03
N VAL A 15 -4.34 -5.85 -2.79
CA VAL A 15 -5.23 -5.54 -1.67
C VAL A 15 -4.50 -5.75 -0.35
N THR A 16 -3.80 -6.87 -0.18
CA THR A 16 -3.01 -7.14 1.03
C THR A 16 -1.93 -6.09 1.24
N TRP A 17 -1.18 -5.72 0.19
CA TRP A 17 -0.15 -4.69 0.28
C TRP A 17 -0.74 -3.35 0.71
N ASN A 18 -1.85 -2.92 0.09
CA ASN A 18 -2.52 -1.67 0.43
C ASN A 18 -2.99 -1.66 1.89
N THR A 19 -3.60 -2.75 2.36
CA THR A 19 -4.06 -2.87 3.75
C THR A 19 -2.92 -2.71 4.74
N VAL A 20 -1.80 -3.41 4.53
CA VAL A 20 -0.63 -3.36 5.43
C VAL A 20 -0.03 -1.96 5.48
N TYR A 21 0.11 -1.28 4.34
CA TYR A 21 0.65 0.08 4.32
C TYR A 21 -0.31 1.12 4.90
N MET A 22 -1.62 0.97 4.68
CA MET A 22 -2.62 1.85 5.30
C MET A 22 -2.59 1.73 6.83
N ALA A 23 -2.48 0.52 7.37
CA ALA A 23 -2.30 0.32 8.81
C ALA A 23 -1.04 1.00 9.33
N ALA A 24 0.11 0.82 8.66
CA ALA A 24 1.36 1.47 9.04
C ALA A 24 1.27 3.01 9.00
N VAL A 25 0.51 3.58 8.05
CA VAL A 25 0.26 5.01 7.98
C VAL A 25 -0.61 5.46 9.15
N ILE A 26 -1.69 4.74 9.47
CA ILE A 26 -2.57 5.05 10.61
C ILE A 26 -1.79 5.04 11.93
N ASP A 27 -0.93 4.04 12.15
CA ASP A 27 -0.10 3.93 13.36
C ASP A 27 0.89 5.09 13.47
N ARG A 28 1.49 5.49 12.34
CA ARG A 28 2.36 6.68 12.29
C ARG A 28 1.58 7.95 12.62
N LEU A 29 0.40 8.14 12.05
CA LEU A 29 -0.44 9.32 12.31
C LEU A 29 -0.84 9.40 13.79
N ARG A 30 -1.21 8.27 14.41
CA ARG A 30 -1.51 8.17 15.85
C ARG A 30 -0.29 8.53 16.70
N THR A 31 0.89 8.04 16.33
CA THR A 31 2.15 8.35 17.02
C THR A 31 2.55 9.83 16.89
N GLU A 32 2.25 10.45 15.75
CA GLU A 32 2.45 11.90 15.51
C GLU A 32 1.41 12.79 16.24
N GLY A 33 0.48 12.20 17.00
CA GLY A 33 -0.56 12.92 17.73
C GLY A 33 -1.67 13.50 16.83
N LYS A 34 -1.78 13.05 15.58
CA LYS A 34 -2.84 13.49 14.66
C LYS A 34 -4.15 12.77 14.99
N THR A 35 -5.26 13.51 14.98
CA THR A 35 -6.60 12.92 15.11
C THR A 35 -6.88 12.04 13.90
N VAL A 36 -7.05 10.74 14.14
CA VAL A 36 -7.50 9.78 13.12
C VAL A 36 -8.93 9.37 13.49
N ASN A 37 -9.92 9.81 12.71
CA ASN A 37 -11.31 9.43 12.94
C ASN A 37 -11.56 7.99 12.47
N GLU A 38 -12.24 7.20 13.29
CA GLU A 38 -12.55 5.81 12.96
C GLU A 38 -13.54 5.71 11.78
N GLU A 39 -14.43 6.69 11.61
CA GLU A 39 -15.32 6.77 10.44
C GLU A 39 -14.54 6.91 9.12
N ASP A 40 -13.42 7.65 9.13
CA ASP A 40 -12.59 7.82 7.95
C ASP A 40 -11.85 6.52 7.62
N ILE A 41 -11.41 5.77 8.64
CA ILE A 41 -10.83 4.44 8.47
C ILE A 41 -11.84 3.48 7.84
N ALA A 42 -13.10 3.49 8.30
CA ALA A 42 -14.16 2.63 7.78
C ALA A 42 -14.49 2.89 6.29
N ARG A 43 -14.20 4.10 5.79
CA ARG A 43 -14.38 4.48 4.38
C ARG A 43 -13.17 4.15 3.49
N LEU A 44 -12.03 3.75 4.07
CA LEU A 44 -10.84 3.39 3.28
C LEU A 44 -11.07 2.10 2.49
N SER A 45 -10.84 2.15 1.19
CA SER A 45 -10.83 0.97 0.34
C SER A 45 -9.40 0.51 0.04
N PRO A 46 -9.02 -0.74 0.36
CA PRO A 46 -7.72 -1.30 0.00
C PRO A 46 -7.63 -1.69 -1.48
N ALA A 47 -8.72 -1.61 -2.25
CA ALA A 47 -8.73 -1.99 -3.67
C ALA A 47 -8.29 -0.85 -4.61
N ARG A 48 -7.74 0.26 -4.10
CA ARG A 48 -7.25 1.35 -4.96
C ARG A 48 -6.04 0.90 -5.77
N TYR A 49 -6.12 1.02 -7.09
CA TYR A 49 -5.11 0.51 -8.02
C TYR A 49 -4.47 1.59 -8.92
N GLU A 50 -4.91 2.85 -8.83
CA GLU A 50 -4.41 3.97 -9.66
C GLU A 50 -2.88 4.17 -9.56
N HIS A 51 -2.28 3.80 -8.42
CA HIS A 51 -0.85 3.90 -8.18
C HIS A 51 -0.04 2.69 -8.71
N ILE A 52 -0.72 1.69 -9.29
CA ILE A 52 -0.11 0.47 -9.81
C ILE A 52 -0.11 0.57 -11.32
N ASN A 53 1.09 0.47 -11.91
CA ASN A 53 1.22 0.35 -13.35
C ASN A 53 1.39 -1.14 -13.72
N PRO A 54 0.33 -1.85 -14.14
CA PRO A 54 0.47 -3.25 -14.56
C PRO A 54 1.26 -3.40 -15.86
N TYR A 55 1.41 -2.32 -16.64
CA TYR A 55 2.09 -2.33 -17.93
C TYR A 55 3.54 -1.90 -17.78
N GLY A 56 4.49 -2.82 -17.97
CA GLY A 56 5.91 -2.50 -17.93
C GLY A 56 6.78 -3.74 -17.82
N LYS A 57 8.09 -3.55 -17.99
CA LYS A 57 9.08 -4.58 -17.68
C LYS A 57 9.60 -4.33 -16.27
N TYR A 58 9.27 -5.24 -15.36
CA TYR A 58 9.78 -5.20 -13.99
C TYR A 58 10.90 -6.23 -13.83
N ARG A 59 12.02 -5.80 -13.26
CA ARG A 59 13.08 -6.69 -12.79
C ARG A 59 12.99 -6.76 -11.28
N PHE A 60 12.84 -7.97 -10.75
CA PHE A 60 12.79 -8.22 -9.32
C PHE A 60 14.05 -8.97 -8.91
N GLU A 61 14.77 -8.43 -7.95
CA GLU A 61 15.81 -9.18 -7.23
C GLU A 61 15.12 -9.95 -6.11
N VAL A 62 14.82 -11.23 -6.40
CA VAL A 62 14.00 -12.07 -5.52
C VAL A 62 14.67 -12.29 -4.16
N GLU A 63 16.00 -12.44 -4.14
CA GLU A 63 16.78 -12.61 -2.91
C GLU A 63 16.68 -11.38 -1.99
N ASP A 64 16.82 -10.17 -2.54
CA ASP A 64 16.63 -8.91 -1.82
C ASP A 64 15.15 -8.66 -1.44
N GLY A 65 14.21 -9.20 -2.21
CA GLY A 65 12.79 -9.20 -1.87
C GLY A 65 12.46 -10.08 -0.66
N LEU A 66 13.07 -11.26 -0.58
CA LEU A 66 12.85 -12.25 0.47
C LEU A 66 13.60 -11.91 1.77
N SER A 67 14.74 -11.23 1.68
CA SER A 67 15.51 -10.80 2.86
C SER A 67 14.90 -9.58 3.57
N ARG A 68 13.98 -8.84 2.91
CA ARG A 68 13.27 -7.71 3.50
C ARG A 68 12.29 -8.16 4.57
N THR A 69 12.71 -8.00 5.82
CA THR A 69 11.89 -8.23 7.01
C THR A 69 11.03 -7.04 7.44
N ARG A 70 11.24 -5.86 6.82
CA ARG A 70 10.52 -4.62 7.17
C ARG A 70 9.80 -4.01 5.97
N LEU A 71 8.72 -3.28 6.27
CA LEU A 71 8.01 -2.46 5.30
C LEU A 71 8.95 -1.40 4.71
N ARG A 72 8.71 -1.04 3.45
CA ARG A 72 9.40 0.09 2.83
C ARG A 72 9.03 1.35 3.60
N PRO A 73 9.97 2.30 3.77
CA PRO A 73 9.67 3.56 4.45
C PRO A 73 8.47 4.27 3.81
N LEU A 74 7.59 4.80 4.67
CA LEU A 74 6.45 5.61 4.22
C LEU A 74 6.96 6.88 3.55
N ARG A 75 6.38 7.22 2.39
CA ARG A 75 6.71 8.48 1.70
C ARG A 75 6.21 9.67 2.53
N PRO A 76 6.98 10.77 2.60
CA PRO A 76 6.50 11.98 3.23
C PRO A 76 5.27 12.51 2.46
N PRO A 77 4.29 13.11 3.15
CA PRO A 77 3.19 13.78 2.47
C PRO A 77 3.75 14.90 1.59
N PRO A 78 3.14 15.18 0.41
CA PRO A 78 3.49 16.37 -0.35
C PRO A 78 3.26 17.61 0.52
N GLU A 79 4.16 18.59 0.45
CA GLU A 79 4.02 19.86 1.17
C GLU A 79 2.63 20.46 0.89
N GLN A 80 1.78 20.49 1.91
CA GLN A 80 0.50 21.18 1.82
C GLN A 80 0.80 22.67 1.82
N LYS A 81 0.87 23.28 0.63
CA LYS A 81 0.74 24.74 0.50
C LYS A 81 -0.64 25.12 1.06
N GLN A 82 -0.64 25.64 2.28
CA GLN A 82 -1.80 26.25 2.91
C GLN A 82 -2.36 27.30 1.95
N ARG A 83 -3.60 27.11 1.50
CA ARG A 83 -4.40 28.11 0.78
C ARG A 83 -5.32 28.80 1.77
#